data_AF-A0A7K6NI07-F1
#
_entry.id   AF-A0A7K6NI07-F1
#
_cell.length_a   1.000
_cell.length_b   1.000
_cell.length_c   1.000
_cell.angle_alpha   90.00
_cell.angle_beta   90.00
_cell.angle_gamma   90.00
#
_symmetry.space_group_name_H-M   'P 1'
#
loop_
_entity.id
_entity.type
_entity.pdbx_description
1 polymer ?
#
loop_
_entity_poly.entity_id
_entity_poly.type
_entity_poly.pdbx_seq_one_letter_code
_entity_poly.pdbx_strand_id
1 'polypeptide(L)'
;RAGLERLFGNHRELFWGAGGGRLGRAELLDNACWLDREPLLDFLGGAGGRLRMGTLLSRQSCQARLRSPEGMSLAEFLYPALQAYDFLHLHRHYGCRVQLGGADQMGNIMSGYELVTKMTGTDVFGITVPLITSTTGDKLGKTAGNAVWLNRDKTSPFELYQFFVRQQDNVVEKYLKLFTFLPLEEIDHIMEMHAKEPEKWGPQKRLAAEVTKLVHGREGLESAKRCTKALYYSSVEALEAMSDQELQELFRQAPSAELMLEPGMNVLDLCRKANAIPDGPSGYQKITDGGVSINGIRVTDPETVLILGQHILKNGVSLLRIGKKNYYIIKWLRL
;
A
#
# COMPACT_ATOMS: atom_id res chain seq x y z
N ARG A 1 6.92 -3.58 -13.26
CA ARG A 1 8.35 -3.26 -13.44
C ARG A 1 8.76 -2.01 -12.65
N ALA A 2 8.36 -0.80 -13.06
CA ALA A 2 8.75 0.46 -12.39
C ALA A 2 8.53 0.50 -10.86
N GLY A 3 7.42 -0.05 -10.35
CA GLY A 3 7.18 -0.12 -8.90
C GLY A 3 8.18 -0.99 -8.14
N LEU A 4 8.61 -2.11 -8.73
CA LEU A 4 9.63 -3.00 -8.12
C LEU A 4 11.02 -2.37 -8.20
N GLU A 5 11.35 -1.76 -9.33
CA GLU A 5 12.63 -1.04 -9.50
C GLU A 5 12.76 0.10 -8.49
N ARG A 6 11.70 0.87 -8.27
CA ARG A 6 11.64 1.91 -7.23
C ARG A 6 11.84 1.30 -5.84
N LEU A 7 11.16 0.20 -5.51
CA LEU A 7 11.29 -0.45 -4.21
C LEU A 7 12.73 -0.93 -3.96
N PHE A 8 13.35 -1.58 -4.94
CA PHE A 8 14.76 -2.00 -4.84
C PHE A 8 15.73 -0.82 -4.77
N GLY A 9 15.46 0.25 -5.54
CA GLY A 9 16.22 1.50 -5.48
C GLY A 9 16.17 2.13 -4.08
N ASN A 10 14.96 2.30 -3.53
CA ASN A 10 14.74 2.82 -2.19
C ASN A 10 15.42 1.96 -1.13
N HIS A 11 15.33 0.63 -1.22
CA HIS A 11 16.02 -0.27 -0.29
C HIS A 11 17.54 -0.03 -0.31
N ARG A 12 18.14 -0.01 -1.50
CA ARG A 12 19.58 0.21 -1.68
C ARG A 12 20.02 1.56 -1.11
N GLU A 13 19.27 2.61 -1.38
CA GLU A 13 19.64 3.99 -1.01
C GLU A 13 19.35 4.32 0.46
N LEU A 14 18.21 3.85 0.99
CA LEU A 14 17.70 4.31 2.28
C LEU A 14 17.85 3.30 3.42
N PHE A 15 18.09 2.03 3.11
CA PHE A 15 18.14 0.94 4.11
C PHE A 15 19.49 0.20 4.10
N TRP A 16 20.07 -0.02 2.92
CA TRP A 16 21.32 -0.76 2.81
C TRP A 16 22.58 0.07 3.12
N GLY A 17 22.56 1.37 2.79
CA GLY A 17 23.74 2.25 2.80
C GLY A 17 24.51 2.36 4.13
N ALA A 18 23.95 1.88 5.24
CA ALA A 18 24.60 1.88 6.55
C ALA A 18 25.56 0.70 6.81
N GLY A 19 25.51 -0.38 6.00
CA GLY A 19 26.10 -1.69 6.37
C GLY A 19 27.39 -2.13 5.66
N GLY A 20 27.95 -1.34 4.73
CA GLY A 20 29.27 -1.60 4.11
C GLY A 20 29.42 -2.85 3.22
N GLY A 21 28.44 -3.75 3.17
CA GLY A 21 28.45 -4.94 2.31
C GLY A 21 28.09 -4.64 0.86
N ARG A 22 28.63 -5.42 -0.09
CA ARG A 22 28.23 -5.36 -1.50
C ARG A 22 26.86 -6.03 -1.68
N LEU A 23 25.86 -5.26 -2.09
CA LEU A 23 24.56 -5.79 -2.53
C LEU A 23 24.74 -6.76 -3.69
N GLY A 24 23.99 -7.87 -3.66
CA GLY A 24 23.85 -8.76 -4.81
C GLY A 24 23.19 -8.06 -6.00
N ARG A 25 23.39 -8.62 -7.20
CA ARG A 25 22.70 -8.15 -8.40
C ARG A 25 21.24 -8.61 -8.35
N ALA A 26 20.31 -7.69 -8.61
CA ALA A 26 18.90 -8.00 -8.79
C ALA A 26 18.57 -7.97 -10.29
N GLU A 27 17.86 -9.00 -10.77
CA GLU A 27 17.42 -9.11 -12.16
C GLU A 27 15.90 -9.36 -12.21
N LEU A 28 15.21 -8.65 -13.09
CA LEU A 28 13.77 -8.82 -13.30
C LEU A 28 13.52 -9.50 -14.64
N LEU A 29 13.29 -10.81 -14.55
CA LEU A 29 13.07 -11.71 -15.68
C LEU A 29 11.57 -11.93 -15.91
N ASP A 30 11.22 -12.32 -17.13
CA ASP A 30 9.86 -12.68 -17.55
C ASP A 30 9.91 -14.08 -18.16
N ASN A 31 9.08 -14.99 -17.66
CA ASN A 31 9.11 -16.39 -18.09
C ASN A 31 8.59 -16.61 -19.51
N ALA A 32 7.86 -15.65 -20.06
CA ALA A 32 7.51 -15.62 -21.49
C ALA A 32 8.77 -15.72 -22.38
N CYS A 33 9.93 -15.19 -21.92
CA CYS A 33 11.17 -15.23 -22.69
C CYS A 33 11.68 -16.66 -22.99
N TRP A 34 11.32 -17.66 -22.18
CA TRP A 34 11.68 -19.06 -22.43
C TRP A 34 10.47 -19.95 -22.71
N LEU A 35 9.32 -19.72 -22.06
CA LEU A 35 8.13 -20.55 -22.27
C LEU A 35 7.56 -20.39 -23.69
N ASP A 36 7.56 -19.18 -24.26
CA ASP A 36 7.02 -18.94 -25.61
C ASP A 36 7.88 -19.58 -26.72
N ARG A 37 9.13 -19.93 -26.39
CA ARG A 37 10.11 -20.50 -27.32
C ARG A 37 10.31 -21.99 -27.12
N GLU A 38 9.70 -22.57 -26.08
CA GLU A 38 9.82 -23.99 -25.76
C GLU A 38 8.84 -24.81 -26.61
N PRO A 39 9.32 -25.70 -27.51
CA PRO A 39 8.43 -26.57 -28.25
C PRO A 39 7.70 -27.51 -27.30
N LEU A 40 6.37 -27.62 -27.45
CA LEU A 40 5.53 -28.44 -26.56
C LEU A 40 6.02 -29.89 -26.47
N LEU A 41 6.44 -30.47 -27.60
CA LEU A 41 6.93 -31.86 -27.63
C LEU A 41 8.25 -32.02 -26.86
N ASP A 42 9.13 -31.02 -26.91
CA ASP A 42 10.39 -31.02 -26.16
C ASP A 42 10.13 -30.86 -24.67
N PHE A 43 9.20 -29.98 -24.29
CA PHE A 43 8.75 -29.86 -22.91
C PHE A 43 8.19 -31.19 -22.39
N LEU A 44 7.27 -31.82 -23.13
CA LEU A 44 6.63 -33.08 -22.73
C LEU A 44 7.62 -34.23 -22.65
N GLY A 45 8.51 -34.38 -23.63
CA GLY A 45 9.56 -35.40 -23.63
C GLY A 45 10.64 -35.17 -22.57
N GLY A 46 10.94 -33.91 -22.27
CA GLY A 46 12.00 -33.50 -21.36
C GLY A 46 11.54 -33.39 -19.91
N ALA A 47 10.90 -32.26 -19.57
CA ALA A 47 10.51 -31.93 -18.20
C ALA A 47 9.19 -32.58 -17.80
N GLY A 48 8.18 -32.54 -18.70
CA GLY A 48 6.86 -33.11 -18.48
C GLY A 48 6.91 -34.60 -18.13
N GLY A 49 7.72 -35.39 -18.85
CA GLY A 49 7.91 -36.82 -18.58
C GLY A 49 8.51 -37.16 -17.22
N ARG A 50 9.13 -36.20 -16.52
CA ARG A 50 9.72 -36.38 -15.18
C ARG A 50 8.79 -35.95 -14.05
N LEU A 51 7.70 -35.28 -14.38
CA LEU A 51 6.63 -34.91 -13.46
C LEU A 51 5.60 -36.04 -13.39
N ARG A 52 5.40 -36.61 -12.20
CA ARG A 52 4.47 -37.72 -12.02
C ARG A 52 3.05 -37.19 -11.82
N MET A 53 2.13 -37.64 -12.68
CA MET A 53 0.70 -37.30 -12.59
C MET A 53 0.12 -37.57 -11.19
N GLY A 54 0.41 -38.72 -10.59
CA GLY A 54 -0.06 -39.06 -9.25
C GLY A 54 0.33 -38.03 -8.19
N THR A 55 1.57 -37.53 -8.24
CA THR A 55 2.07 -36.49 -7.33
C THR A 55 1.41 -35.14 -7.57
N LEU A 56 1.17 -34.76 -8.82
CA LEU A 56 0.48 -33.51 -9.14
C LEU A 56 -0.99 -33.55 -8.67
N LEU A 57 -1.67 -34.68 -8.92
CA LEU A 57 -3.06 -34.91 -8.54
C LEU A 57 -3.26 -35.06 -7.02
N SER A 58 -2.25 -35.54 -6.28
CA SER A 58 -2.35 -35.72 -4.84
C SER A 58 -2.28 -34.40 -4.06
N ARG A 59 -1.95 -33.28 -4.71
CA ARG A 59 -1.84 -31.98 -4.04
C ARG A 59 -3.20 -31.46 -3.62
N GLN A 60 -3.27 -30.94 -2.40
CA GLN A 60 -4.52 -30.42 -1.83
C GLN A 60 -5.17 -29.35 -2.71
N SER A 61 -4.39 -28.45 -3.32
CA SER A 61 -4.89 -27.43 -4.26
C SER A 61 -5.52 -28.05 -5.51
N CYS A 62 -4.90 -29.09 -6.05
CA CYS A 62 -5.40 -29.81 -7.23
C CYS A 62 -6.67 -30.62 -6.88
N GLN A 63 -6.65 -31.37 -5.78
CA GLN A 63 -7.80 -32.14 -5.30
C GLN A 63 -9.01 -31.25 -5.00
N ALA A 64 -8.80 -30.09 -4.37
CA ALA A 64 -9.88 -29.16 -4.05
C ALA A 64 -10.57 -28.63 -5.30
N ARG A 65 -9.79 -28.25 -6.32
CA ARG A 65 -10.33 -27.72 -7.59
C ARG A 65 -10.98 -28.82 -8.43
N LEU A 66 -10.40 -30.02 -8.49
CA LEU A 66 -11.01 -31.18 -9.16
C LEU A 66 -12.37 -31.58 -8.58
N ARG A 67 -12.56 -31.44 -7.26
CA ARG A 67 -13.83 -31.72 -6.57
C ARG A 67 -14.84 -30.58 -6.67
N SER A 68 -14.45 -29.42 -7.20
CA SER A 68 -15.35 -28.29 -7.36
C SER A 68 -16.39 -28.55 -8.48
N PRO A 69 -17.57 -27.91 -8.45
CA PRO A 69 -18.59 -28.07 -9.49
C PRO A 69 -18.09 -27.72 -10.91
N GLU A 70 -17.16 -26.77 -11.01
CA GLU A 70 -16.58 -26.31 -12.27
C GLU A 70 -15.44 -27.22 -12.77
N GLY A 71 -14.93 -28.12 -11.91
CA GLY A 71 -13.77 -28.96 -12.20
C GLY A 71 -12.46 -28.17 -12.28
N MET A 72 -11.52 -28.71 -13.07
CA MET A 72 -10.21 -28.11 -13.36
C MET A 72 -9.90 -28.27 -14.85
N SER A 73 -9.48 -27.20 -15.50
CA SER A 73 -9.03 -27.22 -16.89
C SER A 73 -7.62 -27.82 -17.04
N LEU A 74 -7.28 -28.28 -18.25
CA LEU A 74 -5.91 -28.76 -18.55
C LEU A 74 -4.86 -27.67 -18.32
N ALA A 75 -5.16 -26.41 -18.64
CA ALA A 75 -4.25 -25.29 -18.43
C ALA A 75 -3.95 -25.07 -16.95
N GLU A 76 -4.97 -25.09 -16.09
CA GLU A 76 -4.79 -24.99 -14.63
C GLU A 76 -3.99 -26.19 -14.09
N PHE A 77 -4.23 -27.38 -14.62
CA PHE A 77 -3.50 -28.59 -14.23
C PHE A 77 -2.01 -28.52 -14.60
N LEU A 78 -1.68 -27.91 -15.76
CA LEU A 78 -0.30 -27.78 -16.23
C LEU A 78 0.47 -26.63 -15.56
N TYR A 79 -0.21 -25.70 -14.89
CA TYR A 79 0.44 -24.54 -14.25
C TYR A 79 1.61 -24.92 -13.31
N PRO A 80 1.48 -25.91 -12.39
CA PRO A 80 2.59 -26.32 -11.53
C PRO A 80 3.77 -26.93 -12.30
N ALA A 81 3.54 -27.48 -13.49
CA ALA A 81 4.59 -28.03 -14.35
C ALA A 81 5.38 -26.91 -15.04
N LEU A 82 4.69 -25.87 -15.52
CA LEU A 82 5.33 -24.67 -16.08
C LEU A 82 6.14 -23.92 -15.02
N GLN A 83 5.60 -23.72 -13.82
CA GLN A 83 6.34 -23.09 -12.71
C GLN A 83 7.57 -23.91 -12.27
N ALA A 84 7.51 -25.25 -12.36
CA ALA A 84 8.67 -26.10 -12.11
C ALA A 84 9.75 -25.91 -13.18
N TYR A 85 9.33 -25.81 -14.45
CA TYR A 85 10.22 -25.54 -15.57
C TYR A 85 10.93 -24.20 -15.43
N ASP A 86 10.25 -23.16 -14.91
CA ASP A 86 10.88 -21.88 -14.59
C ASP A 86 12.06 -22.05 -13.62
N PHE A 87 11.91 -22.87 -12.56
CA PHE A 87 13.02 -23.11 -11.63
C PHE A 87 14.18 -23.88 -12.30
N LEU A 88 13.87 -24.86 -13.15
CA LEU A 88 14.88 -25.56 -13.95
C LEU A 88 15.64 -24.62 -14.90
N HIS A 89 14.93 -23.73 -15.58
CA HIS A 89 15.52 -22.74 -16.46
C HIS A 89 16.43 -21.78 -15.67
N LEU A 90 15.92 -21.22 -14.57
CA LEU A 90 16.69 -20.31 -13.71
C LEU A 90 17.92 -20.99 -13.10
N HIS A 91 17.82 -22.27 -12.76
CA HIS A 91 18.95 -23.05 -12.28
C HIS A 91 20.03 -23.20 -13.36
N ARG A 92 19.65 -23.63 -14.57
CA ARG A 92 20.59 -23.87 -15.68
C ARG A 92 21.28 -22.61 -16.18
N HIS A 93 20.55 -21.51 -16.30
CA HIS A 93 21.04 -20.30 -16.94
C HIS A 93 21.58 -19.26 -15.95
N TYR A 94 21.12 -19.27 -14.70
CA TYR A 94 21.48 -18.27 -13.69
C TYR A 94 22.04 -18.87 -12.39
N GLY A 95 22.18 -20.19 -12.30
CA GLY A 95 22.67 -20.85 -11.09
C GLY A 95 21.72 -20.73 -9.90
N CYS A 96 20.42 -20.47 -10.13
CA CYS A 96 19.44 -20.34 -9.06
C CYS A 96 19.34 -21.65 -8.26
N ARG A 97 19.51 -21.58 -6.93
CA ARG A 97 19.40 -22.75 -6.03
C ARG A 97 18.33 -22.63 -4.97
N VAL A 98 17.73 -21.45 -4.81
CA VAL A 98 16.71 -21.20 -3.78
C VAL A 98 15.53 -20.49 -4.41
N GLN A 99 14.34 -21.05 -4.25
CA GLN A 99 13.09 -20.42 -4.63
C GLN A 99 12.31 -19.99 -3.38
N LEU A 100 11.86 -18.74 -3.35
CA LEU A 100 11.05 -18.19 -2.26
C LEU A 100 9.62 -17.92 -2.72
N GLY A 101 8.64 -18.10 -1.84
CA GLY A 101 7.25 -17.77 -2.12
C GLY A 101 6.37 -17.75 -0.88
N GLY A 102 5.10 -17.38 -1.02
CA GLY A 102 4.13 -17.49 0.06
C GLY A 102 3.84 -18.95 0.44
N ALA A 103 3.29 -19.19 1.63
CA ALA A 103 2.91 -20.54 2.08
C ALA A 103 1.93 -21.25 1.12
N ASP A 104 1.12 -20.51 0.36
CA ASP A 104 0.25 -21.05 -0.69
C ASP A 104 1.00 -21.53 -1.94
N GLN A 105 2.29 -21.21 -2.09
CA GLN A 105 3.14 -21.65 -3.20
C GLN A 105 3.94 -22.92 -2.89
N MET A 106 3.85 -23.48 -1.68
CA MET A 106 4.62 -24.64 -1.23
C MET A 106 4.58 -25.81 -2.24
N GLY A 107 3.39 -26.16 -2.72
CA GLY A 107 3.23 -27.26 -3.67
C GLY A 107 3.98 -27.03 -4.98
N ASN A 108 3.90 -25.82 -5.53
CA ASN A 108 4.55 -25.51 -6.81
C ASN A 108 6.07 -25.40 -6.67
N ILE A 109 6.55 -24.84 -5.56
CA ILE A 109 7.99 -24.83 -5.23
C ILE A 109 8.53 -26.26 -5.11
N MET A 110 7.77 -27.17 -4.49
CA MET A 110 8.13 -28.59 -4.41
C MET A 110 8.21 -29.25 -5.80
N SER A 111 7.34 -28.90 -6.76
CA SER A 111 7.50 -29.38 -8.16
C SER A 111 8.84 -28.96 -8.73
N GLY A 112 9.21 -27.69 -8.54
CA GLY A 112 10.46 -27.13 -9.05
C GLY A 112 11.65 -27.85 -8.43
N TYR A 113 11.65 -28.02 -7.11
CA TYR A 113 12.65 -28.82 -6.40
C TYR A 113 12.79 -30.22 -6.99
N GLU A 114 11.71 -30.98 -7.08
CA GLU A 114 11.76 -32.34 -7.62
C GLU A 114 12.28 -32.39 -9.05
N LEU A 115 11.82 -31.47 -9.91
CA LEU A 115 12.21 -31.43 -11.31
C LEU A 115 13.70 -31.12 -11.46
N VAL A 116 14.19 -30.09 -10.78
CA VAL A 116 15.60 -29.68 -10.83
C VAL A 116 16.50 -30.81 -10.34
N THR A 117 16.19 -31.39 -9.18
CA THR A 117 16.97 -32.48 -8.61
C THR A 117 17.00 -33.70 -9.54
N LYS A 118 15.84 -34.10 -10.10
CA LYS A 118 15.77 -35.23 -11.05
C LYS A 118 16.50 -34.97 -12.37
N MET A 119 16.56 -33.71 -12.82
CA MET A 119 17.14 -33.37 -14.13
C MET A 119 18.62 -33.03 -14.09
N THR A 120 19.13 -32.60 -12.95
CA THR A 120 20.49 -32.06 -12.84
C THR A 120 21.32 -32.76 -11.77
N GLY A 121 20.69 -33.53 -10.87
CA GLY A 121 21.35 -34.13 -9.71
C GLY A 121 21.83 -33.10 -8.68
N THR A 122 21.43 -31.82 -8.80
CA THR A 122 21.86 -30.75 -7.90
C THR A 122 20.81 -30.47 -6.83
N ASP A 123 21.27 -30.34 -5.58
CA ASP A 123 20.39 -29.92 -4.48
C ASP A 123 19.99 -28.46 -4.64
N VAL A 124 18.68 -28.23 -4.61
CA VAL A 124 18.06 -26.91 -4.55
C VAL A 124 17.08 -26.85 -3.39
N PHE A 125 16.63 -25.65 -3.03
CA PHE A 125 15.85 -25.42 -1.82
C PHE A 125 14.63 -24.53 -2.10
N GLY A 126 13.59 -24.74 -1.30
CA GLY A 126 12.39 -23.92 -1.27
C GLY A 126 12.23 -23.28 0.11
N ILE A 127 11.89 -22.00 0.16
CA ILE A 127 11.57 -21.30 1.40
C ILE A 127 10.19 -20.66 1.25
N THR A 128 9.27 -21.00 2.15
CA THR A 128 7.96 -20.37 2.20
C THR A 128 7.85 -19.38 3.34
N VAL A 129 7.31 -18.19 3.05
CA VAL A 129 6.97 -17.19 4.06
C VAL A 129 5.48 -17.29 4.44
N PRO A 130 5.12 -17.02 5.70
CA PRO A 130 3.73 -17.13 6.16
C PRO A 130 2.83 -16.16 5.38
N LEU A 131 1.59 -16.60 5.13
CA LEU A 131 0.56 -15.72 4.60
C LEU A 131 0.21 -14.67 5.65
N ILE A 132 0.07 -13.44 5.19
CA ILE A 132 -0.31 -12.32 6.06
C ILE A 132 -1.82 -12.22 6.04
N THR A 133 -2.44 -12.60 7.15
CA THR A 133 -3.87 -12.50 7.39
C THR A 133 -4.17 -11.34 8.34
N SER A 134 -5.27 -10.67 8.08
CA SER A 134 -5.89 -9.72 9.01
C SER A 134 -6.40 -10.44 10.27
N THR A 135 -6.81 -9.67 11.27
CA THR A 135 -7.40 -10.19 12.52
C THR A 135 -8.74 -10.88 12.30
N THR A 136 -9.43 -10.63 11.19
CA THR A 136 -10.66 -11.34 10.78
C THR A 136 -10.40 -12.62 9.98
N GLY A 137 -9.12 -12.97 9.74
CA GLY A 137 -8.73 -14.14 8.96
C GLY A 137 -8.63 -13.91 7.45
N ASP A 138 -9.09 -12.76 6.95
CA ASP A 138 -8.96 -12.40 5.53
C ASP A 138 -7.50 -12.14 5.16
N LYS A 139 -7.07 -12.55 3.96
CA LYS A 139 -5.74 -12.19 3.44
C LYS A 139 -5.61 -10.66 3.41
N LEU A 140 -4.46 -10.15 3.86
CA LEU A 140 -4.16 -8.71 3.84
C LEU A 140 -4.35 -8.17 2.41
N GLY A 141 -5.19 -7.15 2.24
CA GLY A 141 -5.46 -6.51 0.95
C GLY A 141 -6.46 -7.22 0.03
N LYS A 142 -7.17 -8.26 0.49
CA LYS A 142 -8.24 -8.93 -0.28
C LYS A 142 -9.67 -8.51 0.09
N THR A 143 -9.85 -7.58 1.03
CA THR A 143 -11.18 -7.01 1.28
C THR A 143 -11.67 -6.35 -0.01
N ALA A 144 -12.84 -6.76 -0.51
CA ALA A 144 -13.40 -6.29 -1.77
C ALA A 144 -13.36 -4.75 -1.83
N GLY A 145 -12.57 -4.20 -2.78
CA GLY A 145 -12.42 -2.75 -2.98
C GLY A 145 -11.21 -2.07 -2.29
N ASN A 146 -10.47 -2.74 -1.41
CA ASN A 146 -9.39 -2.13 -0.60
C ASN A 146 -8.01 -2.79 -0.80
N ALA A 147 -7.65 -3.15 -2.03
CA ALA A 147 -6.28 -3.57 -2.33
C ALA A 147 -5.30 -2.41 -2.12
N VAL A 148 -4.25 -2.66 -1.33
CA VAL A 148 -3.17 -1.70 -1.09
C VAL A 148 -2.08 -1.91 -2.16
N TRP A 149 -1.94 -0.96 -3.07
CA TRP A 149 -1.02 -1.06 -4.19
C TRP A 149 0.33 -0.41 -3.85
N LEU A 150 1.42 -0.92 -4.45
CA LEU A 150 2.74 -0.26 -4.38
C LEU A 150 2.88 0.89 -5.39
N ASN A 151 1.91 1.03 -6.29
CA ASN A 151 1.89 2.10 -7.29
C ASN A 151 1.21 3.34 -6.68
N ARG A 152 1.93 4.48 -6.69
CA ARG A 152 1.49 5.80 -6.21
C ARG A 152 0.16 6.26 -6.80
N ASP A 153 -0.11 5.93 -8.05
CA ASP A 153 -1.32 6.39 -8.75
C ASP A 153 -2.56 5.64 -8.26
N LYS A 154 -2.38 4.39 -7.82
CA LYS A 154 -3.45 3.53 -7.29
C LYS A 154 -3.61 3.61 -5.78
N THR A 155 -2.49 3.74 -5.06
CA THR A 155 -2.46 3.97 -3.63
C THR A 155 -1.45 5.07 -3.35
N SER A 156 -1.94 6.22 -2.89
CA SER A 156 -1.08 7.36 -2.58
C SER A 156 -0.16 7.07 -1.38
N PRO A 157 0.96 7.80 -1.22
CA PRO A 157 1.82 7.64 -0.05
C PRO A 157 1.05 7.89 1.25
N PHE A 158 0.12 8.86 1.23
CA PHE A 158 -0.77 9.13 2.35
C PHE A 158 -1.69 7.93 2.67
N GLU A 159 -2.33 7.33 1.66
CA GLU A 159 -3.19 6.15 1.86
C GLU A 159 -2.41 4.97 2.40
N LEU A 160 -1.21 4.68 1.86
CA LEU A 160 -0.35 3.61 2.32
C LEU A 160 0.07 3.83 3.78
N TYR A 161 0.50 5.05 4.11
CA TYR A 161 0.88 5.41 5.46
C TYR A 161 -0.30 5.24 6.43
N GLN A 162 -1.47 5.76 6.08
CA GLN A 162 -2.67 5.66 6.90
C GLN A 162 -3.16 4.21 7.06
N PHE A 163 -3.00 3.37 6.03
CA PHE A 163 -3.30 1.94 6.13
C PHE A 163 -2.49 1.28 7.25
N PHE A 164 -1.19 1.58 7.36
CA PHE A 164 -0.34 1.02 8.41
C PHE A 164 -0.53 1.70 9.78
N VAL A 165 -0.83 3.00 9.82
CA VAL A 165 -1.16 3.69 11.08
C VAL A 165 -2.40 3.10 11.76
N ARG A 166 -3.37 2.62 10.97
CA ARG A 166 -4.65 2.08 11.48
C ARG A 166 -4.58 0.61 11.90
N GLN A 167 -3.39 0.00 11.90
CA GLN A 167 -3.25 -1.40 12.31
C GLN A 167 -3.49 -1.58 13.81
N GLN A 168 -4.09 -2.71 14.17
CA GLN A 168 -4.42 -3.05 15.55
C GLN A 168 -3.16 -3.38 16.36
N ASP A 169 -3.18 -3.12 17.67
CA ASP A 169 -2.05 -3.36 18.56
C ASP A 169 -1.59 -4.82 18.55
N ASN A 170 -2.52 -5.78 18.44
CA ASN A 170 -2.22 -7.21 18.44
C ASN A 170 -1.51 -7.72 17.18
N VAL A 171 -1.41 -6.92 16.11
CA VAL A 171 -0.73 -7.31 14.86
C VAL A 171 0.51 -6.47 14.54
N VAL A 172 0.64 -5.29 15.16
CA VAL A 172 1.68 -4.32 14.76
C VAL A 172 3.09 -4.85 14.96
N GLU A 173 3.35 -5.60 16.04
CA GLU A 173 4.66 -6.21 16.29
C GLU A 173 5.03 -7.23 15.20
N LYS A 174 4.09 -8.11 14.83
CA LYS A 174 4.28 -9.06 13.73
C LYS A 174 4.58 -8.34 12.42
N TYR A 175 3.91 -7.22 12.17
CA TYR A 175 4.12 -6.45 10.94
C TYR A 175 5.44 -5.70 10.93
N LEU A 176 5.90 -5.18 12.07
CA LEU A 176 7.25 -4.63 12.19
C LEU A 176 8.29 -5.69 11.82
N LYS A 177 8.16 -6.91 12.33
CA LYS A 177 9.08 -8.03 12.05
C LYS A 177 9.03 -8.50 10.59
N LEU A 178 7.89 -8.40 9.91
CA LEU A 178 7.72 -8.89 8.54
C LEU A 178 8.01 -7.86 7.45
N PHE A 179 7.73 -6.57 7.71
CA PHE A 179 7.73 -5.55 6.66
C PHE A 179 8.85 -4.49 6.80
N THR A 180 9.66 -4.57 7.85
CA THR A 180 10.71 -3.58 8.10
C THR A 180 12.08 -4.24 8.20
N PHE A 181 13.13 -3.42 8.08
CA PHE A 181 14.52 -3.81 8.29
C PHE A 181 15.03 -3.41 9.68
N LEU A 182 14.12 -3.20 10.64
CA LEU A 182 14.49 -2.82 12.00
C LEU A 182 15.11 -4.02 12.75
N PRO A 183 16.17 -3.80 13.55
CA PRO A 183 16.66 -4.81 14.47
C PRO A 183 15.56 -5.28 15.43
N LEU A 184 15.58 -6.56 15.79
CA LEU A 184 14.59 -7.12 16.72
C LEU A 184 14.60 -6.39 18.07
N GLU A 185 15.78 -6.03 18.57
CA GLU A 185 15.96 -5.26 19.81
C GLU A 185 15.26 -3.88 19.75
N GLU A 186 15.28 -3.23 18.58
CA GLU A 186 14.60 -1.96 18.39
C GLU A 186 13.08 -2.14 18.37
N ILE A 187 12.59 -3.23 17.76
CA ILE A 187 11.17 -3.58 17.79
C ILE A 187 10.72 -3.85 19.22
N ASP A 188 11.49 -4.63 19.98
CA ASP A 188 11.19 -4.96 21.38
C ASP A 188 11.11 -3.67 22.23
N HIS A 189 12.08 -2.76 22.08
CA HIS A 189 12.06 -1.46 22.76
C HIS A 189 10.83 -0.61 22.41
N ILE A 190 10.46 -0.54 21.12
CA ILE A 190 9.27 0.19 20.67
C ILE A 190 7.99 -0.39 21.30
N MET A 191 7.90 -1.72 21.42
CA MET A 191 6.76 -2.39 22.04
C MET A 191 6.71 -2.18 23.56
N GLU A 192 7.85 -2.17 24.24
CA GLU A 192 7.91 -1.81 25.67
C GLU A 192 7.43 -0.39 25.94
N MET A 193 7.82 0.57 25.10
CA MET A 193 7.34 1.95 25.21
C MET A 193 5.85 2.06 24.90
N HIS A 194 5.35 1.32 23.91
CA HIS A 194 3.92 1.28 23.58
C HIS A 194 3.07 0.71 24.70
N ALA A 195 3.55 -0.28 25.44
CA ALA A 195 2.84 -0.82 26.60
C ALA A 195 2.62 0.22 27.70
N LYS A 196 3.49 1.24 27.79
CA LYS A 196 3.37 2.35 28.76
C LYS A 196 2.46 3.47 28.26
N GLU A 197 2.47 3.74 26.95
CA GLU A 197 1.79 4.90 26.34
C GLU A 197 1.06 4.48 25.04
N PRO A 198 0.07 3.57 25.12
CA PRO A 198 -0.56 2.99 23.94
C PRO A 198 -1.28 4.02 23.08
N GLU A 199 -1.73 5.14 23.66
CA GLU A 199 -2.41 6.24 22.97
C GLU A 199 -1.50 7.02 21.99
N LYS A 200 -0.17 6.87 22.09
CA LYS A 200 0.77 7.53 21.18
C LYS A 200 0.91 6.84 19.82
N TRP A 201 0.48 5.57 19.73
CA TRP A 201 0.52 4.74 18.52
C TRP A 201 1.94 4.65 17.92
N GLY A 202 2.93 4.51 18.80
CA GLY A 202 4.36 4.51 18.43
C GLY A 202 4.72 3.42 17.41
N PRO A 203 4.40 2.14 17.67
CA PRO A 203 4.68 1.04 16.76
C PRO A 203 4.01 1.22 15.39
N GLN A 204 2.74 1.65 15.35
CA GLN A 204 2.00 1.85 14.10
C GLN A 204 2.58 2.97 13.26
N LYS A 205 2.91 4.10 13.89
CA LYS A 205 3.57 5.23 13.21
C LYS A 205 4.95 4.82 12.70
N ARG A 206 5.71 4.02 13.46
CA ARG A 206 7.02 3.52 13.01
C ARG A 206 6.87 2.58 11.82
N LEU A 207 5.97 1.60 11.91
CA LEU A 207 5.65 0.68 10.82
C LEU A 207 5.26 1.43 9.55
N ALA A 208 4.31 2.37 9.66
CA ALA A 208 3.87 3.19 8.54
C ALA A 208 5.01 4.00 7.93
N ALA A 209 5.89 4.56 8.77
CA ALA A 209 7.04 5.31 8.30
C ALA A 209 8.03 4.44 7.52
N GLU A 210 8.43 3.28 8.07
CA GLU A 210 9.38 2.39 7.42
C GLU A 210 8.85 1.83 6.09
N VAL A 211 7.60 1.36 6.06
CA VAL A 211 7.01 0.80 4.83
C VAL A 211 6.79 1.88 3.77
N THR A 212 6.27 3.05 4.15
CA THR A 212 6.07 4.16 3.20
C THR A 212 7.40 4.65 2.63
N LYS A 213 8.45 4.73 3.46
CA LYS A 213 9.82 5.06 3.02
C LYS A 213 10.38 4.02 2.06
N LEU A 214 10.12 2.73 2.29
CA LEU A 214 10.53 1.65 1.39
C LEU A 214 9.82 1.73 0.03
N VAL A 215 8.51 2.00 0.01
CA VAL A 215 7.71 1.95 -1.22
C VAL A 215 7.78 3.26 -2.03
N HIS A 216 7.72 4.40 -1.36
CA HIS A 216 7.62 5.73 -1.97
C HIS A 216 8.82 6.65 -1.67
N GLY A 217 9.86 6.14 -1.00
CA GLY A 217 11.07 6.90 -0.71
C GLY A 217 10.88 7.93 0.41
N ARG A 218 11.93 8.70 0.67
CA ARG A 218 11.93 9.75 1.71
C ARG A 218 10.90 10.85 1.42
N GLU A 219 10.80 11.26 0.17
CA GLU A 219 9.84 12.29 -0.26
C GLU A 219 8.40 11.81 -0.05
N GLY A 220 8.08 10.58 -0.45
CA GLY A 220 6.75 10.00 -0.25
C GLY A 220 6.37 9.89 1.23
N LEU A 221 7.31 9.53 2.10
CA LEU A 221 7.08 9.54 3.55
C LEU A 221 6.79 10.95 4.08
N GLU A 222 7.61 11.94 3.73
CA GLU A 222 7.41 13.31 4.20
C GLU A 222 6.11 13.90 3.65
N SER A 223 5.75 13.55 2.42
CA SER A 223 4.46 13.86 1.83
C SER A 223 3.30 13.27 2.63
N ALA A 224 3.34 11.97 2.93
CA ALA A 224 2.32 11.31 3.75
C ALA A 224 2.17 11.94 5.14
N LYS A 225 3.28 12.34 5.77
CA LYS A 225 3.28 13.06 7.04
C LYS A 225 2.66 14.45 6.93
N ARG A 226 2.98 15.22 5.88
CA ARG A 226 2.35 16.53 5.61
C ARG A 226 0.84 16.39 5.42
N CYS A 227 0.39 15.46 4.57
CA CYS A 227 -1.04 15.16 4.38
C CYS A 227 -1.73 14.80 5.72
N THR A 228 -1.08 13.94 6.51
CA THR A 228 -1.58 13.57 7.85
C THR A 228 -1.69 14.77 8.78
N LYS A 229 -0.68 15.66 8.78
CA LYS A 229 -0.66 16.88 9.59
C LYS A 229 -1.75 17.87 9.17
N ALA A 230 -1.94 18.07 7.87
CA ALA A 230 -2.98 18.94 7.34
C ALA A 230 -4.38 18.44 7.73
N LEU A 231 -4.68 17.15 7.51
CA LEU A 231 -6.03 16.61 7.71
C LEU A 231 -6.40 16.38 9.18
N TYR A 232 -5.52 15.71 9.94
CA TYR A 232 -5.87 15.27 11.29
C TYR A 232 -5.47 16.26 12.38
N TYR A 233 -4.50 17.14 12.10
CA TYR A 233 -4.04 18.15 13.06
C TYR A 233 -4.42 19.58 12.64
N SER A 234 -5.21 19.73 11.57
CA SER A 234 -5.67 21.03 11.06
C SER A 234 -4.54 22.03 10.79
N SER A 235 -3.33 21.55 10.45
CA SER A 235 -2.18 22.44 10.24
C SER A 235 -2.30 23.13 8.89
N VAL A 236 -2.61 24.43 8.96
CA VAL A 236 -2.73 25.31 7.79
C VAL A 236 -1.39 25.45 7.09
N GLU A 237 -0.29 25.52 7.84
CA GLU A 237 1.06 25.64 7.29
C GLU A 237 1.43 24.40 6.49
N ALA A 238 1.01 23.22 6.96
CA ALA A 238 1.20 21.98 6.20
C ALA A 238 0.40 21.99 4.91
N LEU A 239 -0.86 22.44 4.95
CA LEU A 239 -1.74 22.52 3.78
C LEU A 239 -1.23 23.54 2.75
N GLU A 240 -0.72 24.69 3.20
CA GLU A 240 -0.18 25.74 2.31
C GLU A 240 1.12 25.30 1.63
N ALA A 241 1.95 24.51 2.32
CA ALA A 241 3.21 23.99 1.78
C ALA A 241 3.07 22.75 0.87
N MET A 242 1.84 22.25 0.66
CA MET A 242 1.59 21.07 -0.18
C MET A 242 1.71 21.41 -1.67
N SER A 243 2.31 20.48 -2.41
CA SER A 243 2.31 20.49 -3.88
C SER A 243 0.96 20.10 -4.46
N ASP A 244 0.71 20.42 -5.73
CA ASP A 244 -0.53 20.06 -6.43
C ASP A 244 -0.82 18.56 -6.39
N GLN A 245 0.22 17.71 -6.50
CA GLN A 245 0.07 16.27 -6.42
C GLN A 245 -0.42 15.82 -5.04
N GLU A 246 0.10 16.43 -3.98
CA GLU A 246 -0.30 16.13 -2.61
C GLU A 246 -1.72 16.59 -2.31
N LEU A 247 -2.10 17.77 -2.84
CA LEU A 247 -3.47 18.25 -2.76
C LEU A 247 -4.43 17.30 -3.49
N GLN A 248 -4.09 16.83 -4.69
CA GLN A 248 -4.87 15.82 -5.42
C GLN A 248 -5.00 14.49 -4.67
N GLU A 249 -3.93 14.03 -4.01
CA GLU A 249 -3.98 12.84 -3.14
C GLU A 249 -4.92 13.07 -1.95
N LEU A 250 -4.86 14.25 -1.34
CA LEU A 250 -5.69 14.62 -0.20
C LEU A 250 -7.17 14.77 -0.58
N PHE A 251 -7.48 15.38 -1.73
CA PHE A 251 -8.83 15.53 -2.27
C PHE A 251 -9.53 14.20 -2.56
N ARG A 252 -8.76 13.15 -2.92
CA ARG A 252 -9.31 11.79 -3.11
C ARG A 252 -9.78 11.15 -1.81
N GLN A 253 -9.26 11.60 -0.66
CA GLN A 253 -9.46 10.95 0.63
C GLN A 253 -10.35 11.75 1.59
N ALA A 254 -10.42 13.06 1.43
CA ALA A 254 -11.26 13.93 2.24
C ALA A 254 -12.45 14.46 1.43
N PRO A 255 -13.59 14.75 2.08
CA PRO A 255 -14.64 15.55 1.46
C PRO A 255 -14.02 16.83 0.87
N SER A 256 -14.22 17.03 -0.43
CA SER A 256 -13.63 18.16 -1.13
C SER A 256 -14.61 18.77 -2.11
N ALA A 257 -14.45 20.06 -2.36
CA ALA A 257 -15.25 20.80 -3.33
C ALA A 257 -14.34 21.72 -4.15
N GLU A 258 -14.57 21.74 -5.45
CA GLU A 258 -13.96 22.72 -6.33
C GLU A 258 -14.95 23.87 -6.55
N LEU A 259 -14.57 25.08 -6.14
CA LEU A 259 -15.45 26.25 -6.16
C LEU A 259 -14.81 27.40 -6.95
N MET A 260 -15.64 28.26 -7.53
CA MET A 260 -15.21 29.55 -8.07
C MET A 260 -15.52 30.64 -7.05
N LEU A 261 -14.55 31.55 -6.84
CA LEU A 261 -14.74 32.68 -5.95
C LEU A 261 -15.60 33.73 -6.66
N GLU A 262 -16.77 34.01 -6.10
CA GLU A 262 -17.69 35.02 -6.62
C GLU A 262 -17.57 36.31 -5.79
N PRO A 263 -17.75 37.50 -6.40
CA PRO A 263 -17.75 38.76 -5.67
C PRO A 263 -18.80 38.75 -4.54
N GLY A 264 -18.38 39.06 -3.32
CA GLY A 264 -19.25 39.09 -2.15
C GLY A 264 -19.58 37.72 -1.54
N MET A 265 -19.00 36.63 -2.05
CA MET A 265 -19.19 35.30 -1.46
C MET A 265 -18.79 35.31 0.00
N ASN A 266 -19.71 34.89 0.87
CA ASN A 266 -19.52 34.86 2.31
C ASN A 266 -19.30 33.44 2.85
N VAL A 267 -19.11 33.32 4.17
CA VAL A 267 -18.89 32.02 4.83
C VAL A 267 -20.11 31.11 4.74
N LEU A 268 -21.33 31.65 4.77
CA LEU A 268 -22.55 30.85 4.58
C LEU A 268 -22.60 30.23 3.17
N ASP A 269 -22.30 31.01 2.14
CA ASP A 269 -22.25 30.56 0.74
C ASP A 269 -21.21 29.46 0.56
N LEU A 270 -20.01 29.65 1.10
CA LEU A 270 -18.96 28.64 1.09
C LEU A 270 -19.43 27.32 1.68
N CYS A 271 -20.01 27.37 2.88
CA CYS A 271 -20.46 26.18 3.59
C CYS A 271 -21.58 25.46 2.85
N ARG A 272 -22.50 26.20 2.21
CA ARG A 272 -23.59 25.64 1.40
C ARG A 272 -23.08 25.04 0.09
N LYS A 273 -22.26 25.76 -0.68
CA LYS A 273 -21.71 25.25 -1.95
C LYS A 273 -20.79 24.05 -1.74
N ALA A 274 -20.13 23.96 -0.59
CA ALA A 274 -19.36 22.79 -0.18
C ALA A 274 -20.22 21.63 0.37
N ASN A 275 -21.55 21.81 0.47
CA ASN A 275 -22.48 20.88 1.13
C ASN A 275 -22.01 20.48 2.55
N ALA A 276 -21.41 21.41 3.27
CA ALA A 276 -20.77 21.17 4.57
C ALA A 276 -21.73 21.41 5.76
N ILE A 277 -22.83 22.14 5.53
CA ILE A 277 -23.84 22.45 6.55
C ILE A 277 -25.25 22.11 6.03
N PRO A 278 -26.23 21.87 6.92
CA PRO A 278 -27.63 21.69 6.52
C PRO A 278 -28.20 22.96 5.89
N ASP A 279 -29.15 22.79 4.97
CA ASP A 279 -29.92 23.90 4.41
C ASP A 279 -30.81 24.59 5.46
N GLY A 280 -31.18 25.84 5.17
CA GLY A 280 -32.07 26.63 6.02
C GLY A 280 -31.42 27.23 7.28
N PRO A 281 -32.23 27.61 8.30
CA PRO A 281 -31.75 28.34 9.49
C PRO A 281 -30.76 27.55 10.36
N SER A 282 -30.81 26.22 10.29
CA SER A 282 -29.92 25.34 11.07
C SER A 282 -28.45 25.51 10.67
N GLY A 283 -28.16 25.62 9.37
CA GLY A 283 -26.81 25.89 8.88
C GLY A 283 -26.28 27.26 9.32
N TYR A 284 -27.15 28.28 9.27
CA TYR A 284 -26.84 29.63 9.75
C TYR A 284 -26.47 29.61 11.25
N GLN A 285 -27.33 29.00 12.07
CA GLN A 285 -27.10 28.88 13.51
C GLN A 285 -25.78 28.17 13.83
N LYS A 286 -25.43 27.13 13.07
CA LYS A 286 -24.19 26.37 13.28
C LYS A 286 -22.92 27.20 13.10
N ILE A 287 -22.95 28.20 12.22
CA ILE A 287 -21.87 29.17 12.07
C ILE A 287 -21.87 30.11 13.28
N THR A 288 -23.02 30.70 13.61
CA THR A 288 -23.17 31.65 14.73
C THR A 288 -22.74 31.06 16.08
N ASP A 289 -23.02 29.79 16.30
CA ASP A 289 -22.62 29.04 17.50
C ASP A 289 -21.11 28.74 17.56
N GLY A 290 -20.32 29.17 16.56
CA GLY A 290 -18.88 28.94 16.47
C GLY A 290 -18.51 27.51 16.06
N GLY A 291 -19.44 26.81 15.42
CA GLY A 291 -19.27 25.46 14.91
C GLY A 291 -18.46 25.40 13.61
N VAL A 292 -18.08 26.53 13.02
CA VAL A 292 -17.32 26.60 11.77
C VAL A 292 -15.96 27.24 12.00
N SER A 293 -14.94 26.67 11.36
CA SER A 293 -13.62 27.30 11.26
C SER A 293 -13.04 27.14 9.86
N ILE A 294 -12.41 28.20 9.35
CA ILE A 294 -11.69 28.23 8.08
C ILE A 294 -10.21 28.43 8.40
N ASN A 295 -9.35 27.55 7.89
CA ASN A 295 -7.91 27.57 8.15
C ASN A 295 -7.61 27.65 9.66
N GLY A 296 -8.31 26.84 10.46
CA GLY A 296 -8.15 26.80 11.92
C GLY A 296 -8.73 27.99 12.69
N ILE A 297 -9.11 29.08 12.01
CA ILE A 297 -9.71 30.27 12.62
C ILE A 297 -11.22 30.08 12.72
N ARG A 298 -11.76 30.16 13.94
CA ARG A 298 -13.21 30.07 14.17
C ARG A 298 -13.91 31.29 13.56
N VAL A 299 -14.99 31.05 12.82
CA VAL A 299 -15.85 32.10 12.27
C VAL A 299 -17.24 31.98 12.85
N THR A 300 -17.77 33.10 13.37
CA THR A 300 -19.09 33.18 14.01
C THR A 300 -20.05 34.10 13.27
N ASP A 301 -19.59 34.82 12.24
CA ASP A 301 -20.45 35.68 11.43
C ASP A 301 -20.66 35.05 10.04
N PRO A 302 -21.87 34.55 9.73
CA PRO A 302 -22.19 33.95 8.44
C PRO A 302 -21.98 34.88 7.24
N GLU A 303 -22.12 36.19 7.44
CA GLU A 303 -22.01 37.21 6.40
C GLU A 303 -20.58 37.70 6.15
N THR A 304 -19.59 37.13 6.88
CA THR A 304 -18.17 37.44 6.65
C THR A 304 -17.80 37.11 5.21
N VAL A 305 -17.41 38.12 4.44
CA VAL A 305 -16.96 37.95 3.05
C VAL A 305 -15.60 37.24 3.04
N LEU A 306 -15.43 36.31 2.10
CA LEU A 306 -14.17 35.59 1.92
C LEU A 306 -13.08 36.52 1.39
N ILE A 307 -11.88 36.38 1.94
CA ILE A 307 -10.73 37.25 1.66
C ILE A 307 -9.53 36.37 1.30
N LEU A 308 -8.88 36.72 0.18
CA LEU A 308 -7.64 36.08 -0.27
C LEU A 308 -6.51 36.36 0.74
N GLY A 309 -5.74 35.32 1.07
CA GLY A 309 -4.68 35.38 2.07
C GLY A 309 -5.14 35.20 3.52
N GLN A 310 -6.45 35.22 3.78
CA GLN A 310 -7.02 34.94 5.11
C GLN A 310 -7.88 33.67 5.08
N HIS A 311 -8.95 33.69 4.31
CA HIS A 311 -9.87 32.56 4.15
C HIS A 311 -9.38 31.60 3.06
N ILE A 312 -8.65 32.12 2.07
CA ILE A 312 -8.10 31.37 0.96
C ILE A 312 -6.57 31.46 1.06
N LEU A 313 -5.90 30.32 1.17
CA LEU A 313 -4.44 30.25 1.26
C LEU A 313 -3.79 30.62 -0.07
N LYS A 314 -2.49 30.92 -0.05
CA LYS A 314 -1.76 31.36 -1.25
C LYS A 314 -1.72 30.33 -2.37
N ASN A 315 -1.82 29.05 -2.03
CA ASN A 315 -1.92 27.95 -2.98
C ASN A 315 -3.36 27.72 -3.50
N GLY A 316 -4.29 28.60 -3.14
CA GLY A 316 -5.67 28.58 -3.60
C GLY A 316 -6.54 27.49 -2.99
N VAL A 317 -6.25 27.13 -1.74
CA VAL A 317 -6.98 26.13 -0.98
C VAL A 317 -7.52 26.73 0.33
N SER A 318 -8.63 26.20 0.83
CA SER A 318 -9.13 26.48 2.18
C SER A 318 -9.41 25.17 2.92
N LEU A 319 -9.05 25.10 4.21
CA LEU A 319 -9.48 24.02 5.10
C LEU A 319 -10.73 24.46 5.87
N LEU A 320 -11.89 23.96 5.47
CA LEU A 320 -13.14 24.17 6.17
C LEU A 320 -13.36 23.05 7.19
N ARG A 321 -13.63 23.39 8.45
CA ARG A 321 -13.99 22.42 9.49
C ARG A 321 -15.34 22.75 10.09
N ILE A 322 -16.21 21.74 10.16
CA ILE A 322 -17.53 21.79 10.78
C ILE A 322 -17.53 20.92 12.05
N GLY A 323 -17.74 21.55 13.20
CA GLY A 323 -17.64 20.91 14.51
C GLY A 323 -16.21 20.46 14.81
N LYS A 324 -16.06 19.23 15.34
CA LYS A 324 -14.76 18.70 15.79
C LYS A 324 -14.07 17.78 14.78
N LYS A 325 -14.82 17.11 13.90
CA LYS A 325 -14.33 15.99 13.09
C LYS A 325 -14.59 16.08 11.58
N ASN A 326 -15.45 16.99 11.13
CA ASN A 326 -15.82 17.07 9.72
C ASN A 326 -14.92 18.11 9.04
N TYR A 327 -14.02 17.63 8.20
CA TYR A 327 -13.09 18.45 7.43
C TYR A 327 -13.47 18.41 5.95
N TYR A 328 -13.42 19.58 5.33
CA TYR A 328 -13.66 19.80 3.91
C TYR A 328 -12.50 20.59 3.34
N ILE A 329 -12.00 20.17 2.19
CA ILE A 329 -10.92 20.89 1.52
C ILE A 329 -11.52 21.55 0.28
N ILE A 330 -11.39 22.87 0.22
CA ILE A 330 -11.96 23.68 -0.85
C ILE A 330 -10.84 24.11 -1.77
N LYS A 331 -10.96 23.77 -3.06
CA LYS A 331 -10.04 24.20 -4.09
C LYS A 331 -10.69 25.31 -4.91
N TRP A 332 -10.02 26.45 -5.04
CA TRP A 332 -10.53 27.60 -5.78
C TRP A 332 -10.03 27.58 -7.23
N LEU A 333 -10.95 27.51 -8.20
CA LEU A 333 -10.62 27.22 -9.61
C LEU A 333 -10.17 28.42 -10.45
N ARG A 334 -10.29 29.65 -9.94
CA ARG A 334 -9.81 30.90 -10.54
C ARG A 334 -9.67 31.93 -9.41
N LEU A 335 -8.45 32.36 -9.11
CA LEU A 335 -8.17 33.39 -8.09
C LEU A 335 -7.68 34.68 -8.72
#